data_AF-A0A1I8MY01-F1
#
_entry.id   AF-A0A1I8MY01-F1
#
_cell.length_a   1.000
_cell.length_b   1.000
_cell.length_c   1.000
_cell.angle_alpha   90.00
_cell.angle_beta   90.00
_cell.angle_gamma   90.00
#
_symmetry.space_group_name_H-M   'P 1'
#
loop_
_entity.id
_entity.type
_entity.pdbx_description
1 polymer ?
#
loop_
_entity_poly.entity_id
_entity_poly.type
_entity_poly.pdbx_seq_one_letter_code
_entity_poly.pdbx_strand_id
1 'polypeptide(L)'
;MAGKFAVVIFLTFLFGLCQLATAADWDTASDGRQYLIETSVGYNWLQAVDQCSRRGLQLVVIDNEVKNNAIIDLIKSKFGSAKDLWVGHHDEYNTKKDKNRPWYSIATGQEITFSNWYISEPNNYKSQEHCAEIKSSARFQWYDESCTDSYYGYICEEHYKTTQCHNDVQAKRYSTNEKNALLSSDFTETQTNIQNQLNQTRNETNAALLNWNKSSKVVFENFKKSLDGYLKKKPYLQAVVADIGDDINALAVEAENEILNLNQQTQESLANVQLNAEQSITNETLAFAEKIKIHNNEVDSLMSY
;
A
#
# COMPACT_ATOMS: atom_id res chain seq x y z
N MET A 1 64.19 5.98 -0.19
CA MET A 1 62.87 6.08 0.48
C MET A 1 62.35 7.52 0.46
N ALA A 2 62.05 8.08 -0.72
CA ALA A 2 61.54 9.47 -0.83
C ALA A 2 60.39 9.62 -1.84
N GLY A 3 59.99 8.55 -2.55
CA GLY A 3 58.98 8.61 -3.61
C GLY A 3 57.59 8.08 -3.25
N LYS A 4 57.36 7.62 -2.00
CA LYS A 4 56.06 7.06 -1.57
C LYS A 4 55.26 7.97 -0.61
N PHE A 5 55.87 9.03 -0.08
CA PHE A 5 55.19 9.96 0.84
C PHE A 5 54.48 11.13 0.12
N ALA A 6 54.89 11.50 -1.09
CA ALA A 6 54.30 12.64 -1.81
C ALA A 6 52.91 12.33 -2.42
N VAL A 7 52.65 11.06 -2.78
CA VAL A 7 51.38 10.67 -3.45
C VAL A 7 50.21 10.57 -2.47
N VAL A 8 50.49 10.28 -1.19
CA VAL A 8 49.45 10.19 -0.15
C VAL A 8 48.95 11.57 0.28
N ILE A 9 49.80 12.61 0.20
CA ILE A 9 49.44 13.98 0.60
C ILE A 9 48.63 14.71 -0.49
N PHE A 10 48.75 14.32 -1.77
CA PHE A 10 47.96 14.91 -2.86
C PHE A 10 46.56 14.29 -2.99
N LEU A 11 46.36 13.04 -2.57
CA LEU A 11 45.05 12.36 -2.59
C LEU A 11 44.16 12.73 -1.39
N THR A 12 44.74 13.21 -0.28
CA THR A 12 43.97 13.77 0.84
C THR A 12 43.55 15.23 0.62
N PHE A 13 44.14 15.93 -0.35
CA PHE A 13 43.76 17.30 -0.72
C PHE A 13 42.62 17.37 -1.76
N LEU A 14 42.34 16.28 -2.49
CA LEU A 14 41.25 16.17 -3.45
C LEU A 14 39.97 15.51 -2.89
N PHE A 15 40.04 14.91 -1.70
CA PHE A 15 38.88 14.44 -0.93
C PHE A 15 38.48 15.38 0.22
N GLY A 16 39.10 16.57 0.31
CA GLY A 16 38.91 17.56 1.39
C GLY A 16 38.25 18.87 0.96
N LEU A 17 37.63 18.93 -0.23
CA LEU A 17 36.95 20.13 -0.75
C LEU A 17 35.54 19.84 -1.28
N CYS A 18 34.83 18.88 -0.69
CA CYS A 18 33.41 18.66 -0.95
C CYS A 18 32.62 18.44 0.34
N GLN A 19 32.84 19.30 1.34
CA GLN A 19 31.94 19.45 2.48
C GLN A 19 31.83 20.93 2.83
N LEU A 20 31.02 21.68 2.07
CA LEU A 20 30.40 22.93 2.52
C LEU A 20 29.16 23.21 1.66
N ALA A 21 28.29 22.21 1.54
CA ALA A 21 26.87 22.49 1.59
C ALA A 21 26.46 22.00 2.98
N THR A 22 26.55 22.88 3.99
CA THR A 22 25.86 22.63 5.25
C THR A 22 24.41 22.38 4.86
N ALA A 23 23.92 21.15 5.05
CA ALA A 23 22.49 20.90 5.03
C ALA A 23 21.88 22.00 5.90
N ALA A 24 20.90 22.73 5.39
CA ALA A 24 20.27 23.78 6.18
C ALA A 24 19.76 23.13 7.48
N ASP A 25 20.24 23.61 8.62
CA ASP A 25 19.87 23.03 9.91
C ASP A 25 18.38 23.28 10.12
N TRP A 26 17.60 22.21 10.13
CA TRP A 26 16.18 22.25 10.43
C TRP A 26 15.96 22.37 11.93
N ASP A 27 15.07 23.26 12.31
CA ASP A 27 14.66 23.48 13.69
C ASP A 27 13.28 22.86 13.93
N THR A 28 13.18 21.95 14.91
CA THR A 28 11.92 21.30 15.29
C THR A 28 11.20 22.10 16.37
N ALA A 29 9.94 22.48 16.12
CA ALA A 29 9.08 23.17 17.08
C ALA A 29 8.33 22.20 18.00
N SER A 30 7.62 22.74 19.01
CA SER A 30 6.87 21.97 20.00
C SER A 30 5.65 21.23 19.42
N ASP A 31 5.17 21.62 18.24
CA ASP A 31 4.10 20.93 17.48
C ASP A 31 4.64 19.77 16.61
N GLY A 32 5.95 19.50 16.69
CA GLY A 32 6.63 18.45 15.92
C GLY A 32 6.95 18.85 14.47
N ARG A 33 6.55 20.04 14.01
CA ARG A 33 6.88 20.53 12.67
C ARG A 33 8.32 21.04 12.63
N GLN A 34 8.92 20.98 11.44
CA GLN A 34 10.27 21.45 11.19
C GLN A 34 10.24 22.72 10.36
N TYR A 35 11.12 23.65 10.70
CA TYR A 35 11.26 24.93 10.03
C TYR A 35 12.72 25.21 9.70
N LEU A 36 12.97 25.91 8.60
CA LEU A 36 14.28 26.47 8.29
C LEU A 36 14.22 27.96 8.59
N ILE A 37 15.02 28.43 9.54
CA ILE A 37 14.99 29.81 10.01
C ILE A 37 16.31 30.51 9.63
N GLU A 38 16.22 31.56 8.81
CA GLU A 38 17.37 32.41 8.44
C GLU A 38 17.27 33.74 9.18
N THR A 39 18.32 34.09 9.93
CA THR A 39 18.37 35.33 10.74
C THR A 39 19.66 36.15 10.55
N SER A 40 20.61 35.62 9.76
CA SER A 40 21.96 36.13 9.58
C SER A 40 22.00 37.24 8.52
N VAL A 41 21.15 37.11 7.50
CA VAL A 41 21.07 38.05 6.38
C VAL A 41 19.62 38.55 6.25
N GLY A 42 19.46 39.85 6.06
CA GLY A 42 18.17 40.47 5.80
C GLY A 42 17.79 40.37 4.33
N TYR A 43 16.56 39.96 4.06
CA TYR A 43 15.96 39.86 2.75
C TYR A 43 14.66 40.63 2.74
N ASN A 44 14.29 41.22 1.60
CA ASN A 44 12.91 41.64 1.42
C ASN A 44 11.99 40.43 1.26
N TRP A 45 10.67 40.65 1.36
CA TRP A 45 9.73 39.53 1.42
C TRP A 45 9.76 38.68 0.14
N LEU A 46 9.86 39.31 -1.04
CA LEU A 46 9.96 38.59 -2.32
C LEU A 46 11.23 37.75 -2.42
N GLN A 47 12.36 38.27 -1.94
CA GLN A 47 13.61 37.51 -1.86
C GLN A 47 13.48 36.33 -0.91
N ALA A 48 12.82 36.50 0.24
CA ALA A 48 12.58 35.42 1.19
C ALA A 48 11.71 34.30 0.58
N VAL A 49 10.67 34.66 -0.19
CA VAL A 49 9.88 33.70 -0.99
C VAL A 49 10.78 32.92 -1.96
N ASP A 50 11.65 33.61 -2.72
CA ASP A 50 12.60 32.97 -3.64
C ASP A 50 13.57 32.03 -2.89
N GLN A 51 14.08 32.44 -1.72
CA GLN A 51 14.99 31.62 -0.92
C GLN A 51 14.34 30.31 -0.45
N CYS A 52 13.10 30.35 0.03
CA CYS A 52 12.38 29.12 0.37
C CYS A 52 12.09 28.28 -0.88
N SER A 53 11.61 28.91 -1.95
CA SER A 53 11.20 28.23 -3.19
C SER A 53 12.35 27.47 -3.85
N ARG A 54 13.57 28.04 -3.88
CA ARG A 54 14.77 27.38 -4.43
C ARG A 54 15.18 26.12 -3.68
N ARG A 55 14.70 25.94 -2.45
CA ARG A 55 14.95 24.76 -1.61
C ARG A 55 13.78 23.76 -1.65
N GLY A 56 12.78 23.98 -2.50
CA GLY A 56 11.55 23.18 -2.51
C GLY A 56 10.65 23.45 -1.30
N LEU A 57 10.84 24.59 -0.63
CA LEU A 57 10.11 25.02 0.56
C LEU A 57 9.19 26.20 0.23
N GLN A 58 8.44 26.66 1.21
CA GLN A 58 7.65 27.89 1.12
C GLN A 58 7.85 28.73 2.39
N LEU A 59 7.55 30.03 2.36
CA LEU A 59 7.47 30.80 3.61
C LEU A 59 6.39 30.22 4.50
N VAL A 60 6.64 30.20 5.82
CA VAL A 60 5.72 29.59 6.79
C VAL A 60 4.37 30.30 6.81
N VAL A 61 3.28 29.55 6.66
CA VAL A 61 1.92 30.08 6.79
C VAL A 61 1.38 29.73 8.18
N ILE A 62 1.17 30.71 9.03
CA ILE A 62 0.61 30.51 10.37
C ILE A 62 -0.93 30.56 10.30
N ASP A 63 -1.57 29.40 10.36
CA ASP A 63 -3.01 29.22 10.11
C ASP A 63 -3.82 28.85 11.36
N ASN A 64 -3.16 28.69 12.51
CA ASN A 64 -3.80 28.38 13.78
C ASN A 64 -2.93 28.76 15.00
N GLU A 65 -3.57 28.83 16.17
CA GLU A 65 -2.93 29.22 17.43
C GLU A 65 -1.81 28.26 17.88
N VAL A 66 -1.97 26.95 17.69
CA VAL A 66 -0.98 25.94 18.09
C VAL A 66 0.33 26.17 17.33
N LYS A 67 0.24 26.33 16.01
CA LYS A 67 1.39 26.62 15.14
C LYS A 67 2.05 27.95 15.49
N ASN A 68 1.24 28.99 15.75
CA ASN A 68 1.74 30.30 16.16
C ASN A 68 2.59 30.21 17.43
N ASN A 69 2.05 29.56 18.48
CA ASN A 69 2.74 29.42 19.76
C ASN A 69 4.01 28.57 19.62
N ALA A 70 3.95 27.48 18.85
CA ALA A 70 5.10 26.62 18.59
C ALA A 70 6.26 27.36 17.89
N ILE A 71 5.95 28.18 16.88
CA ILE A 71 6.93 29.02 16.19
C ILE A 71 7.53 30.08 17.14
N ILE A 72 6.69 30.76 17.93
CA ILE A 72 7.15 31.77 18.89
C ILE A 72 8.10 31.16 19.92
N ASP A 73 7.75 30.01 20.50
CA ASP A 73 8.58 29.31 21.47
C ASP A 73 9.91 28.84 20.86
N LEU A 74 9.87 28.36 19.61
CA LEU A 74 11.06 27.99 18.86
C LEU A 74 12.00 29.19 18.64
N ILE A 75 11.46 30.33 18.18
CA ILE A 75 12.24 31.55 17.96
C ILE A 75 12.88 32.01 19.27
N LYS A 76 12.10 32.08 20.37
CA LYS A 76 12.62 32.49 21.68
C LYS A 76 13.74 31.58 22.17
N SER A 77 13.57 30.27 22.02
CA SER A 77 14.53 29.25 22.46
C SER A 77 15.85 29.34 21.70
N LYS A 78 15.79 29.56 20.39
CA LYS A 78 16.97 29.52 19.49
C LYS A 78 17.66 30.87 19.32
N PHE A 79 16.88 31.95 19.24
CA PHE A 79 17.37 33.26 18.79
C PHE A 79 17.05 34.41 19.77
N GLY A 80 16.32 34.15 20.86
CA GLY A 80 15.87 35.19 21.79
C GLY A 80 14.90 36.18 21.13
N SER A 81 15.03 37.48 21.43
CA SER A 81 14.11 38.54 20.97
C SER A 81 14.75 39.54 19.99
N ALA A 82 15.77 39.13 19.24
CA ALA A 82 16.61 40.07 18.48
C ALA A 82 16.25 40.22 16.99
N LYS A 83 15.29 39.45 16.45
CA LYS A 83 15.10 39.27 15.01
C LYS A 83 13.64 39.34 14.61
N ASP A 84 13.35 40.22 13.66
CA ASP A 84 12.09 40.23 12.92
C ASP A 84 12.18 39.25 11.75
N LEU A 85 11.07 38.56 11.46
CA LEU A 85 11.06 37.41 10.55
C LEU A 85 9.84 37.44 9.63
N TRP A 86 10.07 37.34 8.32
CA TRP A 86 9.01 37.19 7.34
C TRP A 86 8.25 35.87 7.47
N VAL A 87 6.94 35.96 7.28
CA VAL A 87 6.02 34.82 7.17
C VAL A 87 5.23 34.89 5.86
N GLY A 88 4.63 33.77 5.47
CA GLY A 88 3.95 33.55 4.20
C GLY A 88 2.56 34.17 4.09
N HIS A 89 2.36 35.36 4.64
CA HIS A 89 1.09 36.09 4.57
C HIS A 89 1.27 37.41 3.84
N HIS A 90 0.39 37.69 2.89
CA HIS A 90 0.38 38.94 2.15
C HIS A 90 -1.06 39.39 1.84
N ASP A 91 -1.23 40.68 1.63
CA ASP A 91 -2.44 41.22 1.02
C ASP A 91 -2.13 41.99 -0.27
N GLU A 92 -0.92 41.84 -0.81
CA GLU A 92 -0.54 42.39 -2.11
C GLU A 92 -1.63 42.04 -3.15
N TYR A 93 -2.16 43.05 -3.84
CA TYR A 93 -3.29 43.00 -4.79
C TYR A 93 -4.71 42.93 -4.20
N ASN A 94 -4.89 43.23 -2.92
CA ASN A 94 -6.23 43.36 -2.35
C ASN A 94 -7.01 44.54 -2.98
N THR A 95 -8.32 44.33 -3.17
CA THR A 95 -9.23 45.40 -3.60
C THR A 95 -9.61 46.32 -2.43
N LYS A 96 -9.50 45.84 -1.19
CA LYS A 96 -9.72 46.60 0.04
C LYS A 96 -8.39 47.09 0.59
N LYS A 97 -8.33 48.37 1.00
CA LYS A 97 -7.13 48.99 1.58
C LYS A 97 -7.31 49.44 3.03
N ASP A 98 -8.45 49.09 3.65
CA ASP A 98 -8.74 49.40 5.06
C ASP A 98 -8.11 48.37 6.03
N LYS A 99 -8.26 48.59 7.34
CA LYS A 99 -7.70 47.71 8.38
C LYS A 99 -8.31 46.30 8.41
N ASN A 100 -9.47 46.09 7.77
CA ASN A 100 -10.19 44.83 7.73
C ASN A 100 -9.98 44.09 6.39
N ARG A 101 -8.95 44.47 5.63
CA ARG A 101 -8.62 43.84 4.36
C ARG A 101 -8.19 42.37 4.59
N PRO A 102 -8.64 41.43 3.74
CA PRO A 102 -8.27 40.02 3.87
C PRO A 102 -6.77 39.81 3.61
N TRP A 103 -6.20 38.82 4.29
CA TRP A 103 -4.82 38.39 4.10
C TRP A 103 -4.81 36.98 3.52
N TYR A 104 -3.82 36.69 2.67
CA TYR A 104 -3.77 35.47 1.89
C TYR A 104 -2.51 34.66 2.20
N SER A 105 -2.68 33.34 2.18
CA SER A 105 -1.61 32.37 2.30
C SER A 105 -0.81 32.28 1.00
N ILE A 106 0.50 32.45 1.06
CA ILE A 106 1.38 32.22 -0.10
C ILE A 106 1.37 30.75 -0.55
N ALA A 107 1.02 29.84 0.36
CA ALA A 107 0.94 28.41 0.07
C ALA A 107 -0.31 28.10 -0.75
N THR A 108 -1.50 28.43 -0.22
CA THR A 108 -2.78 27.98 -0.81
C THR A 108 -3.44 29.03 -1.69
N GLY A 109 -3.04 30.29 -1.60
CA GLY A 109 -3.74 31.44 -2.17
C GLY A 109 -5.08 31.75 -1.49
N GLN A 110 -5.44 31.02 -0.44
CA GLN A 110 -6.70 31.21 0.30
C GLN A 110 -6.56 32.27 1.39
N GLU A 111 -7.68 32.88 1.76
CA GLU A 111 -7.75 33.82 2.88
C GLU A 111 -7.39 33.13 4.20
N ILE A 112 -6.53 33.75 4.99
CA ILE A 112 -6.21 33.29 6.35
C ILE A 112 -7.26 33.80 7.32
N THR A 113 -7.75 32.92 8.19
CA THR A 113 -8.78 33.26 9.19
C THR A 113 -8.22 33.41 10.59
N PHE A 114 -7.06 32.80 10.86
CA PHE A 114 -6.31 33.00 12.10
C PHE A 114 -5.49 34.30 12.02
N SER A 115 -5.35 34.97 13.16
CA SER A 115 -4.63 36.23 13.29
C SER A 115 -3.86 36.29 14.59
N ASN A 116 -2.62 36.76 14.52
CA ASN A 116 -1.84 37.20 15.68
C ASN A 116 -1.30 38.62 15.47
N TRP A 117 -2.05 39.48 14.78
CA TRP A 117 -1.71 40.90 14.59
C TRP A 117 -1.47 41.60 15.93
N TYR A 118 -0.45 42.46 15.98
CA TYR A 118 -0.27 43.36 17.10
C TYR A 118 -1.40 44.39 17.16
N ILE A 119 -1.57 45.02 18.32
CA ILE A 119 -2.61 46.03 18.48
C ILE A 119 -2.38 47.19 17.48
N SER A 120 -3.44 47.52 16.74
CA SER A 120 -3.46 48.53 15.66
C SER A 120 -2.97 48.07 14.28
N GLU A 121 -2.45 46.85 14.18
CA GLU A 121 -2.09 46.20 12.91
C GLU A 121 -3.26 45.37 12.33
N PRO A 122 -3.31 45.15 11.01
CA PRO A 122 -2.43 45.71 9.99
C PRO A 122 -2.77 47.18 9.66
N ASN A 123 -1.80 48.09 9.77
CA ASN A 123 -2.06 49.53 9.71
C ASN A 123 -1.92 50.14 8.29
N ASN A 124 -1.28 49.42 7.37
CA ASN A 124 -0.98 49.82 5.99
C ASN A 124 -0.25 51.16 5.89
N TYR A 125 0.84 51.33 6.61
CA TYR A 125 1.55 52.61 6.69
C TYR A 125 1.92 53.10 5.28
N LYS A 126 1.59 54.37 4.99
CA LYS A 126 1.75 55.00 3.67
C LYS A 126 1.10 54.25 2.51
N SER A 127 0.19 53.31 2.78
CA SER A 127 -0.40 52.42 1.77
C SER A 127 0.63 51.55 1.05
N GLN A 128 1.66 51.08 1.76
CA GLN A 128 2.78 50.32 1.21
C GLN A 128 3.09 49.02 1.97
N GLU A 129 2.37 48.71 3.05
CA GLU A 129 2.66 47.57 3.91
C GLU A 129 1.74 46.39 3.56
N HIS A 130 2.31 45.42 2.84
CA HIS A 130 1.55 44.35 2.18
C HIS A 130 2.02 42.93 2.51
N CYS A 131 3.04 42.81 3.35
CA CYS A 131 3.66 41.54 3.72
C CYS A 131 3.77 41.44 5.24
N ALA A 132 3.46 40.27 5.80
CA ALA A 132 3.46 40.09 7.23
C ALA A 132 4.83 39.64 7.76
N GLU A 133 5.25 40.22 8.86
CA GLU A 133 6.37 39.78 9.67
C GLU A 133 5.93 39.37 11.08
N ILE A 134 6.70 38.51 11.73
CA ILE A 134 6.74 38.39 13.19
C ILE A 134 7.71 39.45 13.71
N LYS A 135 7.20 40.37 14.54
CA LYS A 135 8.02 41.45 15.12
C LYS A 135 8.46 41.14 16.55
N SER A 136 9.77 41.04 16.78
CA SER A 136 10.31 40.61 18.08
C SER A 136 10.00 41.61 19.19
N SER A 137 10.05 42.91 18.89
CA SER A 137 9.74 43.99 19.85
C SER A 137 8.26 44.06 20.22
N ALA A 138 7.39 43.42 19.44
CA ALA A 138 5.94 43.39 19.62
C ALA A 138 5.46 42.08 20.28
N ARG A 139 6.28 41.46 21.13
CA ARG A 139 6.00 40.16 21.75
C ARG A 139 5.74 39.06 20.70
N PHE A 140 6.42 39.13 19.55
CA PHE A 140 6.28 38.20 18.43
C PHE A 140 4.88 38.20 17.78
N GLN A 141 4.12 39.27 17.96
CA GLN A 141 2.88 39.51 17.22
C GLN A 141 3.20 40.08 15.83
N TRP A 142 2.24 39.97 14.92
CA TRP A 142 2.46 40.29 13.52
C TRP A 142 2.33 41.78 13.22
N TYR A 143 3.14 42.22 12.27
CA TYR A 143 3.10 43.55 11.66
C TYR A 143 3.01 43.40 10.15
N ASP A 144 2.28 44.29 9.49
CA ASP A 144 2.39 44.46 8.05
C ASP A 144 3.54 45.42 7.76
N GLU A 145 4.34 45.09 6.75
CA GLU A 145 5.53 45.85 6.37
C GLU A 145 5.68 45.92 4.86
N SER A 146 6.53 46.84 4.39
CA SER A 146 6.82 46.98 2.96
C SER A 146 7.50 45.71 2.45
N CYS A 147 6.86 45.05 1.47
CA CYS A 147 7.37 43.83 0.86
C CYS A 147 8.74 44.01 0.18
N THR A 148 9.11 45.24 -0.17
CA THR A 148 10.28 45.54 -1.01
C THR A 148 11.32 46.45 -0.33
N ASP A 149 10.89 47.33 0.58
CA ASP A 149 11.77 48.30 1.23
C ASP A 149 12.27 47.85 2.61
N SER A 150 11.67 46.80 3.19
CA SER A 150 12.02 46.26 4.49
C SER A 150 12.85 44.97 4.35
N TYR A 151 13.83 44.74 5.22
CA TYR A 151 14.80 43.65 5.12
C TYR A 151 14.95 42.89 6.44
N TYR A 152 14.44 41.67 6.48
CA TYR A 152 14.34 40.85 7.69
C TYR A 152 14.81 39.41 7.46
N GLY A 153 14.92 38.64 8.53
CA GLY A 153 15.08 37.18 8.39
C GLY A 153 13.79 36.54 7.88
N TYR A 154 13.78 35.21 7.73
CA TYR A 154 12.59 34.50 7.27
C TYR A 154 12.50 33.08 7.81
N ILE A 155 11.29 32.54 7.78
CA ILE A 155 11.00 31.16 8.20
C ILE A 155 10.42 30.41 7.01
N CYS A 156 11.07 29.33 6.59
CA CYS A 156 10.53 28.40 5.62
C CYS A 156 9.90 27.17 6.31
N GLU A 157 8.94 26.57 5.62
CA GLU A 157 8.36 25.27 5.94
C GLU A 157 8.29 24.38 4.68
N GLU A 158 8.00 23.10 4.86
CA GLU A 158 7.74 22.19 3.73
C GLU A 158 6.60 22.72 2.84
N HIS A 159 6.77 22.63 1.53
CA HIS A 159 5.78 23.11 0.57
C HIS A 159 4.44 22.37 0.74
N TYR A 160 3.32 23.10 0.84
CA TYR A 160 2.03 22.52 1.21
C TYR A 160 1.57 21.37 0.29
N LYS A 161 1.86 21.47 -1.02
CA LYS A 161 1.58 20.39 -2.00
C LYS A 161 2.37 19.12 -1.72
N THR A 162 3.61 19.23 -1.24
CA THR A 162 4.43 18.07 -0.86
C THR A 162 3.80 17.37 0.33
N THR A 163 3.43 18.11 1.36
CA THR A 163 2.72 17.57 2.53
C THR A 163 1.38 16.94 2.16
N GLN A 164 0.60 17.59 1.29
CA GLN A 164 -0.68 17.03 0.80
C GLN A 164 -0.46 15.75 -0.02
N CYS A 165 0.50 15.74 -0.95
CA CYS A 165 0.84 14.56 -1.72
C CYS A 165 1.29 13.40 -0.82
N HIS A 166 2.10 13.69 0.20
CA HIS A 166 2.54 12.67 1.15
C HIS A 166 1.33 12.06 1.88
N ASN A 167 0.43 12.88 2.40
CA ASN A 167 -0.78 12.41 3.08
C ASN A 167 -1.69 11.58 2.15
N ASP A 168 -1.89 12.03 0.91
CA ASP A 168 -2.71 11.31 -0.08
C ASP A 168 -2.09 9.97 -0.46
N VAL A 169 -0.76 9.91 -0.61
CA VAL A 169 -0.01 8.68 -0.88
C VAL A 169 -0.13 7.72 0.31
N GLN A 170 0.04 8.19 1.54
CA GLN A 170 -0.14 7.36 2.74
C GLN A 170 -1.56 6.83 2.85
N ALA A 171 -2.58 7.66 2.65
CA ALA A 171 -3.98 7.24 2.69
C ALA A 171 -4.27 6.15 1.64
N LYS A 172 -3.73 6.30 0.42
CA LYS A 172 -3.82 5.27 -0.62
C LYS A 172 -3.09 3.99 -0.23
N ARG A 173 -1.90 4.08 0.39
CA ARG A 173 -1.16 2.93 0.92
C ARG A 173 -1.99 2.14 1.92
N TYR A 174 -2.56 2.80 2.93
CA TYR A 174 -3.40 2.15 3.92
C TYR A 174 -4.61 1.47 3.27
N SER A 175 -5.31 2.15 2.37
CA SER A 175 -6.47 1.58 1.67
C SER A 175 -6.11 0.38 0.79
N THR A 176 -4.99 0.43 0.07
CA THR A 176 -4.51 -0.70 -0.75
C THR A 176 -4.15 -1.89 0.13
N ASN A 177 -3.42 -1.68 1.22
CA ASN A 177 -3.03 -2.76 2.13
C ASN A 177 -4.24 -3.43 2.78
N GLU A 178 -5.25 -2.65 3.19
CA GLU A 178 -6.51 -3.18 3.71
C GLU A 178 -7.25 -4.05 2.68
N LYS A 179 -7.40 -3.56 1.44
CA LYS A 179 -8.06 -4.32 0.37
C LYS A 179 -7.30 -5.58 -0.01
N ASN A 180 -5.97 -5.54 -0.02
CA ASN A 180 -5.15 -6.73 -0.30
C ASN A 180 -5.22 -7.76 0.84
N ALA A 181 -5.34 -7.32 2.08
CA ALA A 181 -5.58 -8.21 3.22
C ALA A 181 -6.95 -8.90 3.12
N LEU A 182 -8.01 -8.16 2.77
CA LEU A 182 -9.35 -8.72 2.52
C LEU A 182 -9.31 -9.72 1.36
N LEU A 183 -8.69 -9.36 0.23
CA LEU A 183 -8.55 -10.25 -0.93
C LEU A 183 -7.81 -11.55 -0.57
N SER A 184 -6.75 -11.46 0.24
CA SER A 184 -6.02 -12.64 0.71
C SER A 184 -6.88 -13.55 1.61
N SER A 185 -7.76 -12.96 2.42
CA SER A 185 -8.71 -13.70 3.26
C SER A 185 -9.76 -14.42 2.42
N ASP A 186 -10.45 -13.69 1.53
CA ASP A 186 -11.47 -14.23 0.62
C ASP A 186 -10.90 -15.36 -0.26
N PHE A 187 -9.66 -15.19 -0.70
CA PHE A 187 -8.97 -16.20 -1.48
C PHE A 187 -8.69 -17.47 -0.67
N THR A 188 -8.26 -17.34 0.58
CA THR A 188 -8.00 -18.49 1.49
C THR A 188 -9.29 -19.24 1.82
N GLU A 189 -10.40 -18.51 2.01
CA GLU A 189 -11.73 -19.11 2.19
C GLU A 189 -12.17 -19.87 0.94
N THR A 190 -12.04 -19.23 -0.24
CA THR A 190 -12.36 -19.85 -1.53
C THR A 190 -11.54 -21.12 -1.76
N GLN A 191 -10.24 -21.08 -1.47
CA GLN A 191 -9.35 -22.24 -1.53
C GLN A 191 -9.87 -23.38 -0.65
N THR A 192 -10.22 -23.08 0.60
CA THR A 192 -10.74 -24.07 1.54
C THR A 192 -12.05 -24.68 1.06
N ASN A 193 -12.95 -23.87 0.52
CA ASN A 193 -14.22 -24.32 -0.05
C ASN A 193 -14.01 -25.25 -1.26
N ILE A 194 -13.10 -24.90 -2.17
CA ILE A 194 -12.75 -25.74 -3.31
C ILE A 194 -12.18 -27.09 -2.84
N GLN A 195 -11.26 -27.09 -1.88
CA GLN A 195 -10.68 -28.32 -1.34
C GLN A 195 -11.73 -29.22 -0.69
N ASN A 196 -12.64 -28.63 0.08
CA ASN A 196 -13.75 -29.37 0.68
C ASN A 196 -14.67 -29.98 -0.39
N GLN A 197 -14.98 -29.24 -1.45
CA GLN A 197 -15.83 -29.72 -2.55
C GLN A 197 -15.15 -30.83 -3.35
N LEU A 198 -13.84 -30.76 -3.59
CA LEU A 198 -13.06 -31.83 -4.23
C LEU A 198 -13.07 -33.10 -3.38
N ASN A 199 -12.82 -32.97 -2.08
CA ASN A 199 -12.84 -34.09 -1.14
C ASN A 199 -14.23 -34.75 -1.09
N GLN A 200 -15.30 -33.95 -1.04
CA GLN A 200 -16.67 -34.46 -1.08
C GLN A 200 -16.95 -35.19 -2.39
N THR A 201 -16.62 -34.58 -3.54
CA THR A 201 -16.82 -35.17 -4.86
C THR A 201 -16.08 -36.50 -4.98
N ARG A 202 -14.85 -36.58 -4.47
CA ARG A 202 -14.06 -37.82 -4.40
C ARG A 202 -14.74 -38.90 -3.57
N ASN A 203 -15.24 -38.55 -2.39
CA ASN A 203 -15.93 -39.49 -1.51
C ASN A 203 -17.23 -40.01 -2.16
N GLU A 204 -18.05 -39.13 -2.73
CA GLU A 204 -19.30 -39.50 -3.43
C GLU A 204 -19.01 -40.39 -4.65
N THR A 205 -17.98 -40.06 -5.41
CA THR A 205 -17.52 -40.86 -6.56
C THR A 205 -17.09 -42.26 -6.14
N ASN A 206 -16.29 -42.38 -5.08
CA ASN A 206 -15.85 -43.67 -4.54
C ASN A 206 -17.03 -44.49 -4.02
N ALA A 207 -18.00 -43.87 -3.35
CA ALA A 207 -19.20 -44.53 -2.88
C ALA A 207 -20.07 -45.05 -4.05
N ALA A 208 -20.24 -44.25 -5.11
CA ALA A 208 -20.96 -44.65 -6.31
C ALA A 208 -20.29 -45.84 -7.01
N LEU A 209 -18.96 -45.84 -7.09
CA LEU A 209 -18.19 -46.89 -7.73
C LEU A 209 -18.21 -48.21 -6.94
N LEU A 210 -18.15 -48.14 -5.61
CA LEU A 210 -18.37 -49.30 -4.73
C LEU A 210 -19.79 -49.88 -4.91
N ASN A 211 -20.79 -49.01 -4.97
CA ASN A 211 -22.17 -49.43 -5.19
C ASN A 211 -22.38 -50.08 -6.57
N TRP A 212 -21.74 -49.53 -7.61
CA TRP A 212 -21.78 -50.09 -8.95
C TRP A 212 -21.09 -51.46 -9.03
N ASN A 213 -19.93 -51.64 -8.38
CA ASN A 213 -19.26 -52.93 -8.30
C ASN A 213 -20.14 -53.98 -7.59
N LYS A 214 -20.74 -53.61 -6.45
CA LYS A 214 -21.68 -54.47 -5.72
C LYS A 214 -22.91 -54.83 -6.57
N SER A 215 -23.49 -53.86 -7.25
CA SER A 215 -24.68 -54.06 -8.10
C SER A 215 -24.38 -54.97 -9.29
N SER A 216 -23.20 -54.82 -9.90
CA SER A 216 -22.75 -55.66 -11.01
C SER A 216 -22.66 -57.13 -10.60
N LYS A 217 -22.09 -57.42 -9.43
CA LYS A 217 -22.06 -58.78 -8.86
C LYS A 217 -23.46 -59.35 -8.63
N VAL A 218 -24.36 -58.57 -8.01
CA VAL A 218 -25.74 -59.00 -7.74
C VAL A 218 -26.51 -59.31 -9.02
N VAL A 219 -26.37 -58.48 -10.06
CA VAL A 219 -27.00 -58.72 -11.38
C VAL A 219 -26.52 -60.04 -11.97
N PHE A 220 -25.21 -60.30 -11.90
CA PHE A 220 -24.62 -61.53 -12.43
C PHE A 220 -25.05 -62.79 -11.65
N GLU A 221 -25.07 -62.72 -10.32
CA GLU A 221 -25.59 -63.80 -9.47
C GLU A 221 -27.07 -64.11 -9.76
N ASN A 222 -27.90 -63.08 -9.94
CA ASN A 222 -29.31 -63.24 -10.29
C ASN A 222 -29.51 -63.85 -11.68
N PHE A 223 -28.66 -63.48 -12.64
CA PHE A 223 -28.64 -64.08 -13.96
C PHE A 223 -28.34 -65.59 -13.88
N LYS A 224 -27.27 -65.98 -13.17
CA LYS A 224 -26.88 -67.38 -12.96
C LYS A 224 -28.01 -68.19 -12.30
N LYS A 225 -28.60 -67.65 -11.23
CA LYS A 225 -29.74 -68.26 -10.52
C LYS A 225 -30.97 -68.46 -11.42
N SER A 226 -31.26 -67.48 -12.28
CA SER A 226 -32.36 -67.57 -13.24
C SER A 226 -32.11 -68.68 -14.26
N LEU A 227 -30.89 -68.76 -14.79
CA LEU A 227 -30.48 -69.79 -15.73
C LEU A 227 -30.63 -71.20 -15.12
N ASP A 228 -30.10 -71.41 -13.91
CA ASP A 228 -30.24 -72.67 -13.17
C ASP A 228 -31.71 -73.07 -12.97
N GLY A 229 -32.56 -72.09 -12.66
CA GLY A 229 -34.00 -72.28 -12.50
C GLY A 229 -34.69 -72.74 -13.78
N TYR A 230 -34.29 -72.22 -14.94
CA TYR A 230 -34.80 -72.66 -16.24
C TYR A 230 -34.35 -74.09 -16.58
N LEU A 231 -33.08 -74.41 -16.35
CA LEU A 231 -32.52 -75.74 -16.62
C LEU A 231 -33.23 -76.84 -15.80
N LYS A 232 -33.54 -76.58 -14.53
CA LYS A 232 -34.30 -77.52 -13.67
C LYS A 232 -35.71 -77.83 -14.20
N LYS A 233 -36.40 -76.86 -14.81
CA LYS A 233 -37.78 -77.03 -15.31
C LYS A 233 -37.86 -77.79 -16.63
N LYS A 234 -36.75 -77.98 -17.34
CA LYS A 234 -36.71 -78.54 -18.70
C LYS A 234 -35.73 -79.73 -18.77
N PRO A 235 -36.11 -80.92 -18.27
CA PRO A 235 -35.21 -82.08 -18.17
C PRO A 235 -34.60 -82.53 -19.51
N TYR A 236 -35.30 -82.30 -20.62
CA TYR A 236 -34.79 -82.61 -21.96
C TYR A 236 -33.55 -81.79 -22.36
N LEU A 237 -33.28 -80.67 -21.69
CA LEU A 237 -32.08 -79.88 -21.90
C LEU A 237 -30.84 -80.50 -21.23
N GLN A 238 -30.98 -81.55 -20.41
CA GLN A 238 -29.86 -82.16 -19.69
C GLN A 238 -28.77 -82.69 -20.63
N ALA A 239 -29.13 -83.25 -21.78
CA ALA A 239 -28.16 -83.71 -22.78
C ALA A 239 -27.40 -82.53 -23.42
N VAL A 240 -28.07 -81.40 -23.64
CA VAL A 240 -27.44 -80.18 -24.18
C VAL A 240 -26.52 -79.55 -23.13
N VAL A 241 -26.96 -79.45 -21.88
CA VAL A 241 -26.13 -78.95 -20.78
C VAL A 241 -24.91 -79.86 -20.54
N ALA A 242 -25.04 -81.18 -20.71
CA ALA A 242 -23.90 -82.09 -20.59
C ALA A 242 -22.88 -81.95 -21.72
N ASP A 243 -23.29 -81.44 -22.89
CA ASP A 243 -22.46 -81.28 -24.08
C ASP A 243 -21.76 -79.91 -24.11
N ILE A 244 -22.50 -78.82 -23.81
CA ILE A 244 -22.01 -77.43 -23.93
C ILE A 244 -22.03 -76.63 -22.61
N GLY A 245 -22.45 -77.23 -21.50
CA GLY A 245 -22.64 -76.51 -20.23
C GLY A 245 -21.35 -76.00 -19.60
N ASP A 246 -20.24 -76.74 -19.77
CA ASP A 246 -18.93 -76.32 -19.28
C ASP A 246 -18.42 -75.10 -20.06
N ASP A 247 -18.62 -75.06 -21.38
CA ASP A 247 -18.27 -73.91 -22.23
C ASP A 247 -19.09 -72.66 -21.87
N ILE A 248 -20.39 -72.82 -21.64
CA ILE A 248 -21.27 -71.71 -21.22
C ILE A 248 -20.85 -71.17 -19.84
N ASN A 249 -20.52 -72.05 -18.90
CA ASN A 249 -20.04 -71.62 -17.58
C ASN A 249 -18.69 -70.91 -17.68
N ALA A 250 -17.78 -71.39 -18.53
CA ALA A 250 -16.49 -70.74 -18.77
C ALA A 250 -16.68 -69.32 -19.32
N LEU A 251 -17.55 -69.13 -20.32
CA LEU A 251 -17.90 -67.82 -20.86
C LEU A 251 -18.53 -66.89 -19.82
N ALA A 252 -19.38 -67.43 -18.94
CA ALA A 252 -19.97 -66.66 -17.85
C ALA A 252 -18.90 -66.17 -16.86
N VAL A 253 -17.99 -67.05 -16.43
CA VAL A 253 -16.88 -66.70 -15.53
C VAL A 253 -15.93 -65.69 -16.18
N GLU A 254 -15.66 -65.84 -17.48
CA GLU A 254 -14.85 -64.88 -18.24
C GLU A 254 -15.51 -63.49 -18.26
N ALA A 255 -16.80 -63.40 -18.56
CA ALA A 255 -17.54 -62.14 -18.55
C ALA A 255 -17.56 -61.49 -17.15
N GLU A 256 -17.70 -62.27 -16.07
CA GLU A 256 -17.64 -61.76 -14.70
C GLU A 256 -16.25 -61.16 -14.39
N ASN A 257 -15.18 -61.87 -14.78
CA ASN A 257 -13.80 -61.40 -14.60
C ASN A 257 -13.50 -60.14 -15.41
N GLU A 258 -13.99 -60.04 -16.65
CA GLU A 258 -13.84 -58.84 -17.48
C GLU A 258 -14.53 -57.63 -16.84
N ILE A 259 -15.76 -57.80 -16.35
CA ILE A 259 -16.48 -56.74 -15.63
C ILE A 259 -15.69 -56.30 -14.39
N LEU A 260 -15.19 -57.24 -13.58
CA LEU A 260 -14.39 -56.91 -12.39
C LEU A 260 -13.11 -56.15 -12.75
N ASN A 261 -12.42 -56.56 -13.81
CA ASN A 261 -11.22 -55.90 -14.29
C ASN A 261 -11.50 -54.48 -14.81
N LEU A 262 -12.56 -54.31 -15.61
CA LEU A 262 -13.03 -53.00 -16.07
C LEU A 262 -13.39 -52.08 -14.89
N ASN A 263 -14.04 -52.64 -13.86
CA ASN A 263 -14.38 -51.90 -12.65
C ASN A 263 -13.11 -51.37 -11.98
N GLN A 264 -12.11 -52.23 -11.79
CA GLN A 264 -10.84 -51.87 -11.17
C GLN A 264 -10.10 -50.78 -11.95
N GLN A 265 -9.95 -50.96 -13.27
CA GLN A 265 -9.31 -49.98 -14.15
C GLN A 265 -10.01 -48.62 -14.09
N THR A 266 -11.35 -48.63 -14.00
CA THR A 266 -12.13 -47.40 -13.85
C THR A 266 -11.84 -46.71 -12.52
N GLN A 267 -11.70 -47.45 -11.41
CA GLN A 267 -11.35 -46.86 -10.11
C GLN A 267 -9.96 -46.22 -10.13
N GLU A 268 -8.97 -46.92 -10.69
CA GLU A 268 -7.60 -46.44 -10.79
C GLU A 268 -7.50 -45.18 -11.66
N SER A 269 -8.15 -45.20 -12.83
CA SER A 269 -8.20 -44.04 -13.73
C SER A 269 -8.83 -42.82 -13.07
N LEU A 270 -9.92 -43.03 -12.32
CA LEU A 270 -10.67 -41.94 -11.69
C LEU A 270 -9.92 -41.35 -10.48
N ALA A 271 -9.25 -42.21 -9.70
CA ALA A 271 -8.36 -41.78 -8.62
C ALA A 271 -7.21 -40.92 -9.14
N ASN A 272 -6.59 -41.32 -10.25
CA ASN A 272 -5.52 -40.53 -10.89
C ASN A 272 -6.03 -39.18 -11.39
N VAL A 273 -7.21 -39.13 -12.04
CA VAL A 273 -7.81 -37.87 -12.50
C VAL A 273 -8.10 -36.93 -11.33
N GLN A 274 -8.65 -37.44 -10.22
CA GLN A 274 -8.95 -36.65 -9.03
C GLN A 274 -7.68 -36.10 -8.38
N LEU A 275 -6.65 -36.93 -8.22
CA LEU A 275 -5.38 -36.52 -7.63
C LEU A 275 -4.67 -35.45 -8.47
N ASN A 276 -4.67 -35.61 -9.80
CA ASN A 276 -4.12 -34.61 -10.71
C ASN A 276 -4.88 -33.28 -10.63
N ALA A 277 -6.21 -33.33 -10.52
CA ALA A 277 -7.04 -32.12 -10.36
C ALA A 277 -6.76 -31.40 -9.03
N GLU A 278 -6.73 -32.15 -7.92
CA GLU A 278 -6.40 -31.62 -6.58
C GLU A 278 -5.00 -30.97 -6.57
N GLN A 279 -4.01 -31.61 -7.19
CA GLN A 279 -2.65 -31.09 -7.26
C GLN A 279 -2.56 -29.83 -8.14
N SER A 280 -3.21 -29.81 -9.31
CA SER A 280 -3.22 -28.64 -10.20
C SER A 280 -3.85 -27.43 -9.51
N ILE A 281 -5.01 -27.62 -8.88
CA ILE A 281 -5.71 -26.57 -8.15
C ILE A 281 -4.83 -26.05 -7.02
N THR A 282 -4.22 -26.94 -6.23
CA THR A 282 -3.34 -26.54 -5.12
C THR A 282 -2.16 -25.71 -5.60
N ASN A 283 -1.51 -26.12 -6.69
CA ASN A 283 -0.37 -25.39 -7.26
C ASN A 283 -0.76 -23.99 -7.77
N GLU A 284 -1.87 -23.89 -8.52
CA GLU A 284 -2.36 -22.59 -9.00
C GLU A 284 -2.73 -21.67 -7.83
N THR A 285 -3.28 -22.24 -6.77
CA THR A 285 -3.72 -21.49 -5.61
C THR A 285 -2.54 -20.91 -4.83
N LEU A 286 -1.49 -21.72 -4.60
CA LEU A 286 -0.25 -21.26 -3.98
C LEU A 286 0.46 -20.19 -4.82
N ALA A 287 0.47 -20.34 -6.14
CA ALA A 287 1.06 -19.37 -7.05
C ALA A 287 0.33 -18.01 -6.99
N PHE A 288 -0.99 -18.01 -6.84
CA PHE A 288 -1.77 -16.77 -6.69
C PHE A 288 -1.52 -16.10 -5.33
N ALA A 289 -1.45 -16.87 -4.24
CA ALA A 289 -1.11 -16.34 -2.92
C ALA A 289 0.26 -15.62 -2.91
N GLU A 290 1.26 -16.22 -3.56
CA GLU A 290 2.58 -15.59 -3.68
C GLU A 290 2.54 -14.29 -4.51
N LYS A 291 1.71 -14.24 -5.57
CA LYS A 291 1.52 -13.01 -6.36
C LYS A 291 0.93 -11.86 -5.53
N ILE A 292 -0.05 -12.13 -4.66
CA ILE A 292 -0.59 -11.10 -3.74
C ILE A 292 0.51 -10.56 -2.83
N LYS A 293 1.33 -11.46 -2.27
CA LYS A 293 2.43 -11.09 -1.37
C LYS A 293 3.48 -10.23 -2.09
N ILE A 294 3.87 -10.60 -3.31
CA ILE A 294 4.79 -9.81 -4.13
C ILE A 294 4.19 -8.42 -4.40
N HIS A 295 2.92 -8.35 -4.78
CA HIS A 295 2.24 -7.08 -5.05
C HIS A 295 2.21 -6.16 -3.83
N ASN A 296 1.96 -6.68 -2.63
CA ASN A 296 2.03 -5.89 -1.40
C ASN A 296 3.44 -5.30 -1.17
N ASN A 297 4.48 -6.10 -1.38
CA ASN A 297 5.86 -5.63 -1.22
C ASN A 297 6.22 -4.56 -2.25
N GLU A 298 5.74 -4.68 -3.50
CA GLU A 298 5.94 -3.66 -4.54
C GLU A 298 5.25 -2.34 -4.19
N VAL A 299 4.01 -2.41 -3.70
CA VAL A 299 3.23 -1.25 -3.21
C VAL A 299 3.97 -0.54 -2.07
N ASP A 300 4.50 -1.30 -1.12
CA ASP A 300 5.30 -0.75 -0.01
C ASP A 300 6.61 -0.12 -0.50
N SER A 301 7.29 -0.74 -1.47
CA SER A 301 8.52 -0.21 -2.06
C SER A 301 8.28 1.11 -2.80
N LEU A 302 7.21 1.21 -3.60
CA LEU A 302 6.89 2.40 -4.38
C LEU A 302 6.53 3.62 -3.51
N MET A 303 6.08 3.39 -2.27
CA MET A 303 5.58 4.45 -1.37
C MET A 303 6.48 4.70 -0.16
N SER A 304 7.76 4.30 -0.24
CA SER A 304 8.79 4.48 0.80
C SER A 304 9.76 5.66 0.56
N TYR A 305 9.50 6.46 -0.47
CA TYR A 305 10.23 7.69 -0.81
C TYR A 305 9.43 8.93 -0.37
#